data_AF-K1U0B0-F1
#
_entry.id   AF-K1U0B0-F1
#
_cell.length_a   1.000
_cell.length_b   1.000
_cell.length_c   1.000
_cell.angle_alpha   90.00
_cell.angle_beta   90.00
_cell.angle_gamma   90.00
#
_symmetry.space_group_name_H-M   'P 1'
#
loop_
_entity.id
_entity.type
_entity.pdbx_description
1 polymer ?
#
loop_
_entity_poly.entity_id
_entity_poly.type
_entity_poly.pdbx_seq_one_letter_code
_entity_poly.pdbx_strand_id
1 'polypeptide(L)'
;MAVTLEMAMRECNNFFERCKYTGEIRIAGGKIVPDVGSPYVYISGSARNDGVHSLVSGAMEDADGEETFDGTLWFLYPPRPFVEIAKECAEYETKNPTGAYTSESFGHYSYSRATGSNGVVTWQAAFADKLRPYRHMYTEVG
;
A
#
# COMPACT_ATOMS: atom_id res chain seq x y z
N MET A 1 -12.70 0.63 -5.45
CA MET A 1 -11.93 1.68 -4.76
C MET A 1 -10.50 1.29 -5.04
N ALA A 2 -9.80 1.94 -5.97
CA ALA A 2 -8.54 1.41 -6.50
C ALA A 2 -7.61 0.95 -5.38
N VAL A 3 -7.13 -0.30 -5.47
CA VAL A 3 -6.22 -0.87 -4.47
C VAL A 3 -4.98 0.00 -4.37
N THR A 4 -4.70 0.52 -3.18
CA THR A 4 -3.50 1.32 -2.92
C THR A 4 -2.39 0.45 -2.31
N LEU A 5 -1.15 0.94 -2.38
CA LEU A 5 -0.02 0.29 -1.71
C LEU A 5 -0.28 0.10 -0.21
N GLU A 6 -0.92 1.08 0.43
CA GLU A 6 -1.32 1.01 1.83
C GLU A 6 -2.26 -0.18 2.09
N MET A 7 -3.24 -0.43 1.23
CA MET A 7 -4.15 -1.57 1.37
C MET A 7 -3.39 -2.91 1.29
N ALA A 8 -2.43 -3.03 0.38
CA ALA A 8 -1.59 -4.21 0.27
C ALA A 8 -0.71 -4.42 1.52
N MET A 9 -0.14 -3.34 2.06
CA MET A 9 0.65 -3.36 3.31
C MET A 9 -0.21 -3.79 4.50
N ARG A 10 -1.42 -3.23 4.63
CA ARG A 10 -2.41 -3.61 5.65
C ARG A 10 -2.82 -5.07 5.54
N GLU A 11 -3.09 -5.57 4.34
CA GLU A 11 -3.42 -6.97 4.07
C GLU A 11 -2.27 -7.92 4.44
N CYS A 12 -1.02 -7.46 4.29
CA CYS A 12 0.14 -8.21 4.73
C CYS A 12 0.47 -8.05 6.22
N ASN A 13 -0.22 -7.13 6.91
CA ASN A 13 0.16 -6.62 8.21
C ASN A 13 1.66 -6.25 8.27
N ASN A 14 2.19 -5.74 7.16
CA ASN A 14 3.61 -5.44 6.99
C ASN A 14 3.76 -4.13 6.19
N PHE A 15 4.23 -3.09 6.88
CA PHE A 15 4.49 -1.80 6.27
C PHE A 15 5.95 -1.64 5.81
N PHE A 16 6.81 -2.64 6.09
CA PHE A 16 8.26 -2.55 5.81
C PHE A 16 8.89 -1.33 6.47
N GLU A 17 8.46 -1.01 7.70
CA GLU A 17 9.02 0.07 8.49
C GLU A 17 10.50 -0.23 8.80
N ARG A 18 11.37 0.73 8.56
CA ARG A 18 12.77 0.65 9.01
C ARG A 18 13.06 1.54 10.18
N CYS A 19 12.40 2.69 10.22
CA CYS A 19 12.64 3.71 11.21
C CYS A 19 11.33 4.46 11.43
N LYS A 20 11.17 4.98 12.64
CA LYS A 20 10.06 5.83 13.01
C LYS A 20 10.60 7.11 13.62
N TYR A 21 9.92 8.20 13.35
CA TYR A 21 10.18 9.49 13.97
C TYR A 21 8.88 10.00 14.57
N THR A 22 8.91 10.40 15.83
CA THR A 22 7.75 10.97 16.54
C THR A 22 8.14 12.33 17.09
N GLY A 23 7.30 13.32 16.85
CA GLY A 23 7.50 14.70 17.28
C GLY A 23 7.00 15.69 16.24
N GLU A 24 7.58 16.89 16.24
CA GLU A 24 7.23 17.93 15.28
C GLU A 24 7.68 17.55 13.87
N ILE A 25 6.70 17.53 12.95
CA ILE A 25 6.84 17.23 11.53
C ILE A 25 6.43 18.47 10.75
N ARG A 26 7.25 18.85 9.78
CA ARG A 26 6.93 19.96 8.87
C ARG A 26 6.88 19.48 7.43
N ILE A 27 5.77 19.73 6.76
CA ILE A 27 5.57 19.51 5.33
C ILE A 27 5.56 20.88 4.64
N ALA A 28 6.52 21.11 3.74
CA ALA A 28 6.63 22.37 3.00
C ALA A 28 7.05 22.11 1.55
N GLY A 29 6.21 22.51 0.59
CA GLY A 29 6.48 22.27 -0.84
C GLY A 29 6.68 20.79 -1.17
N GLY A 30 5.93 19.90 -0.51
CA GLY A 30 6.05 18.44 -0.62
C GLY A 30 7.22 17.82 0.14
N LYS A 31 8.15 18.61 0.67
CA LYS A 31 9.28 18.08 1.46
C LYS A 31 8.87 17.89 2.90
N ILE A 32 9.29 16.78 3.48
CA ILE A 32 9.05 16.44 4.88
C ILE A 32 10.34 16.71 5.65
N VAL A 33 10.20 17.37 6.80
CA VAL A 33 11.27 17.57 7.77
C VAL A 33 10.89 16.83 9.06
N PRO A 34 11.76 15.95 9.58
CA PRO A 34 13.12 15.63 9.08
C PRO A 34 13.13 14.80 7.78
N ASP A 35 14.07 15.12 6.87
CA ASP A 35 14.33 14.32 5.66
C ASP A 35 15.21 13.12 6.01
N VAL A 36 14.80 11.94 5.56
CA VAL A 36 15.52 10.69 5.85
C VAL A 36 15.70 9.79 4.61
N GLY A 37 15.35 10.28 3.42
CA GLY A 37 15.61 9.58 2.16
C GLY A 37 14.89 8.22 2.00
N SER A 38 13.72 8.03 2.60
CA SER A 38 12.89 6.86 2.35
C SER A 38 12.12 6.98 1.04
N PRO A 39 11.88 5.88 0.30
CA PRO A 39 11.06 5.91 -0.91
C PRO A 39 9.56 6.08 -0.62
N TYR A 40 9.12 5.65 0.56
CA TYR A 40 7.73 5.77 1.02
C TYR A 40 7.72 6.20 2.48
N VAL A 41 6.67 6.91 2.86
CA VAL A 41 6.45 7.35 4.24
C VAL A 41 4.98 7.16 4.61
N TYR A 42 4.72 6.69 5.81
CA TYR A 42 3.39 6.73 6.40
C TYR A 42 3.36 7.86 7.42
N ILE A 43 2.39 8.77 7.28
CA ILE A 43 2.22 9.93 8.12
C ILE A 43 0.99 9.70 8.99
N SER A 44 1.13 9.87 10.29
CA SER A 44 -0.02 9.91 11.21
C SER A 44 -0.03 11.16 12.08
N GLY A 45 -1.21 11.73 12.27
CA GLY A 45 -1.43 12.93 13.10
C GLY A 45 -1.45 14.23 12.30
N SER A 46 -1.35 14.14 10.98
CA SER A 46 -1.56 15.26 10.06
C SER A 46 -3.05 15.51 9.85
N ALA A 47 -3.44 16.77 9.67
CA ALA A 47 -4.84 17.11 9.37
C ALA A 47 -5.21 16.89 7.90
N ARG A 48 -4.23 16.90 6.99
CA ARG A 48 -4.46 16.84 5.53
C ARG A 48 -3.67 15.75 4.82
N ASN A 49 -2.50 15.41 5.35
CA ASN A 49 -1.53 14.54 4.70
C ASN A 49 -1.40 13.18 5.42
N ASP A 50 -2.41 12.73 6.18
CA ASP A 50 -2.41 11.41 6.83
C ASP A 50 -2.50 10.28 5.79
N GLY A 51 -1.71 9.22 5.95
CA GLY A 51 -1.66 8.09 5.02
C GLY A 51 -0.26 7.77 4.48
N VAL A 52 -0.19 6.81 3.55
CA VAL A 52 1.06 6.43 2.85
C VAL A 52 1.30 7.31 1.63
N HIS A 53 2.46 7.96 1.59
CA HIS A 53 2.93 8.82 0.50
C HIS A 53 4.20 8.27 -0.14
N SER A 54 4.29 8.35 -1.46
CA SER A 54 5.53 8.11 -2.21
C SER A 54 6.40 9.36 -2.23
N LEU A 55 7.70 9.17 -2.00
CA LEU A 55 8.70 10.23 -2.01
C LEU A 55 9.55 10.11 -3.29
N VAL A 56 9.46 11.11 -4.15
CA VAL A 56 10.31 11.25 -5.34
C VAL A 56 11.29 12.39 -5.10
N SER A 57 12.59 12.09 -5.12
CA SER A 57 13.64 13.07 -4.81
C SER A 57 13.49 13.75 -3.43
N GLY A 58 12.92 13.03 -2.44
CA GLY A 58 12.69 13.54 -1.09
C GLY A 58 11.45 14.43 -0.92
N ALA A 59 10.55 14.46 -1.91
CA ALA A 59 9.29 15.20 -1.84
C ALA A 59 8.09 14.28 -2.15
N MET A 60 7.00 14.49 -1.43
CA MET A 60 5.70 13.87 -1.70
C MET A 60 5.10 14.53 -2.94
N GLU A 61 4.68 13.71 -3.91
CA GLU A 61 4.03 14.21 -5.13
C GLU A 61 2.58 14.66 -4.88
N ASP A 62 1.91 14.08 -3.87
CA ASP A 62 0.50 14.30 -3.54
C ASP A 62 0.30 15.19 -2.29
N ALA A 63 1.28 16.03 -1.95
CA ALA A 63 1.19 16.86 -0.75
C ALA A 63 0.06 17.91 -0.85
N ASP A 64 -0.88 17.86 0.10
CA ASP A 64 -1.96 18.86 0.22
C ASP A 64 -1.51 20.04 1.09
N GLY A 65 -0.77 20.95 0.47
CA GLY A 65 -0.33 22.20 1.08
C GLY A 65 0.80 22.05 2.10
N GLU A 66 1.08 23.15 2.80
CA GLU A 66 2.09 23.21 3.83
C GLU A 66 1.47 23.10 5.22
N GLU A 67 2.05 22.29 6.09
CA GLU A 67 1.60 22.14 7.46
C GLU A 67 2.73 21.80 8.42
N THR A 68 2.50 22.06 9.69
CA THR A 68 3.41 21.67 10.77
C THR A 68 2.55 21.15 11.91
N PHE A 69 2.84 19.94 12.35
CA PHE A 69 2.04 19.21 13.32
C PHE A 69 2.93 18.29 14.16
N ASP A 70 2.46 17.93 15.35
CA ASP A 70 3.09 16.90 16.15
C ASP A 70 2.45 15.56 15.80
N GLY A 71 3.26 14.61 15.33
CA GLY A 71 2.76 13.36 14.79
C GLY A 71 3.82 12.28 14.75
N THR A 72 3.55 11.24 13.96
CA THR A 72 4.52 10.16 13.74
C THR A 72 4.71 9.91 12.25
N LEU A 73 5.98 9.83 11.84
CA LEU A 73 6.41 9.38 10.53
C LEU A 73 6.96 7.96 10.65
N TRP A 74 6.50 7.08 9.77
CA TRP A 74 7.11 5.78 9.56
C TRP A 74 7.75 5.75 8.19
N PHE A 75 9.04 5.41 8.17
CA PHE A 75 9.83 5.36 6.95
C PHE A 75 9.80 3.94 6.39
N LEU A 76 9.19 3.80 5.21
CA LEU A 76 8.85 2.53 4.63
C LEU A 76 9.80 2.19 3.48
N TYR A 77 10.32 0.96 3.48
CA TYR A 77 11.18 0.42 2.42
C TYR A 77 10.62 -0.89 1.87
N PRO A 78 9.42 -0.86 1.23
CA PRO A 78 8.89 -2.04 0.57
C PRO A 78 9.83 -2.50 -0.55
N PRO A 79 10.08 -3.81 -0.68
CA PRO A 79 10.86 -4.32 -1.79
C PRO A 79 10.12 -4.06 -3.11
N ARG A 80 10.86 -3.76 -4.19
CA ARG A 80 10.31 -3.57 -5.55
C ARG A 80 9.26 -4.62 -5.95
N PRO A 81 9.49 -5.93 -5.79
CA PRO A 81 8.50 -6.95 -6.16
C PRO A 81 7.18 -6.80 -5.40
N PHE A 82 7.19 -6.32 -4.15
CA PHE A 82 5.96 -6.05 -3.40
C PHE A 82 5.18 -4.87 -3.99
N VAL A 83 5.89 -3.78 -4.35
CA VAL A 83 5.29 -2.63 -5.01
C VAL A 83 4.68 -3.02 -6.36
N GLU A 84 5.32 -3.91 -7.11
CA GLU A 84 4.77 -4.46 -8.36
C GLU A 84 3.51 -5.28 -8.11
N ILE A 85 3.50 -6.16 -7.11
CA ILE A 85 2.30 -6.92 -6.73
C ILE A 85 1.15 -5.98 -6.36
N ALA A 86 1.41 -4.90 -5.61
CA ALA A 86 0.38 -3.91 -5.27
C ALA A 86 -0.20 -3.22 -6.51
N LYS A 87 0.63 -2.90 -7.52
CA LYS A 87 0.17 -2.38 -8.81
C LYS A 87 -0.66 -3.42 -9.57
N GLU A 88 -0.21 -4.68 -9.61
CA GLU A 88 -0.99 -5.77 -10.22
C GLU A 88 -2.36 -5.94 -9.54
N CYS A 89 -2.44 -5.77 -8.21
CA CYS A 89 -3.69 -5.83 -7.47
C CYS A 89 -4.64 -4.67 -7.85
N ALA A 90 -4.10 -3.45 -8.01
CA ALA A 90 -4.86 -2.30 -8.48
C ALA A 90 -5.39 -2.50 -9.90
N GLU A 91 -4.56 -3.04 -10.79
CA GLU A 91 -4.95 -3.43 -12.15
C GLU A 91 -5.97 -4.56 -12.18
N TYR A 92 -5.91 -5.50 -11.23
CA TYR A 92 -6.87 -6.58 -11.12
C TYR A 92 -8.24 -6.06 -10.67
N GLU A 93 -8.29 -5.17 -9.67
CA GLU A 93 -9.55 -4.61 -9.18
C GLU A 93 -10.24 -3.73 -10.24
N THR A 94 -9.48 -2.89 -10.96
CA THR A 94 -10.07 -2.07 -12.04
C THR A 94 -10.66 -2.94 -13.16
N LYS A 95 -10.06 -4.12 -13.44
CA LYS A 95 -10.57 -5.08 -14.41
C LYS A 95 -11.71 -5.96 -13.86
N ASN A 96 -11.82 -6.12 -12.54
CA ASN A 96 -12.78 -6.98 -11.86
C ASN A 96 -13.44 -6.24 -10.69
N PRO A 97 -14.26 -5.21 -10.95
CA PRO A 97 -14.91 -4.47 -9.88
C PRO A 97 -15.88 -5.40 -9.14
N THR A 98 -15.67 -5.57 -7.82
CA THR A 98 -16.64 -6.20 -6.90
C THR A 98 -17.95 -5.41 -6.98
N GLY A 99 -18.88 -5.87 -7.81
CA GLY A 99 -20.19 -5.22 -8.01
C GLY A 99 -20.77 -5.35 -9.42
N ALA A 100 -19.97 -5.66 -10.45
CA ALA A 100 -20.49 -5.92 -11.78
C ALA A 100 -20.80 -7.41 -11.94
N TYR A 101 -22.09 -7.78 -11.91
CA TYR A 101 -22.53 -9.01 -12.56
C TYR A 101 -22.13 -8.92 -14.03
N THR A 102 -21.10 -9.65 -14.42
CA THR A 102 -20.79 -9.86 -15.83
C THR A 102 -20.61 -11.35 -16.03
N SER A 103 -21.76 -11.97 -16.30
CA SER A 103 -21.82 -13.15 -17.14
C SER A 103 -21.09 -12.87 -18.45
N GLU A 104 -20.59 -13.94 -19.04
CA GLU A 104 -20.07 -14.02 -20.42
C GLU A 104 -18.58 -13.69 -20.57
N SER A 105 -17.81 -14.80 -20.56
CA SER A 105 -16.62 -15.11 -21.36
C SER A 105 -15.48 -14.07 -21.43
N PHE A 106 -14.23 -14.56 -21.34
CA PHE A 106 -13.10 -14.21 -22.23
C PHE A 106 -11.73 -14.39 -21.55
N GLY A 107 -10.82 -15.05 -22.30
CA GLY A 107 -9.42 -14.62 -22.39
C GLY A 107 -8.36 -15.27 -21.49
N HIS A 108 -7.84 -16.43 -21.92
CA HIS A 108 -6.44 -16.90 -21.93
C HIS A 108 -5.41 -16.63 -20.79
N TYR A 109 -5.77 -16.06 -19.64
CA TYR A 109 -4.87 -16.01 -18.47
C TYR A 109 -5.14 -17.20 -17.54
N SER A 110 -4.32 -18.23 -17.68
CA SER A 110 -4.32 -19.42 -16.82
C SER A 110 -3.69 -19.13 -15.45
N TYR A 111 -4.38 -18.36 -14.62
CA TYR A 111 -4.33 -18.61 -13.17
C TYR A 111 -5.51 -19.56 -12.88
N SER A 112 -5.22 -20.75 -12.36
CA SER A 112 -6.24 -21.70 -11.94
C SER A 112 -7.22 -21.00 -10.99
N ARG A 113 -8.38 -20.62 -11.52
CA ARG A 113 -9.47 -19.98 -10.78
C ARG A 113 -9.90 -20.92 -9.67
N ALA A 114 -9.53 -20.61 -8.42
CA ALA A 114 -10.20 -21.20 -7.27
C ALA A 114 -11.61 -20.59 -7.23
N THR A 115 -12.60 -21.37 -7.68
CA THR A 115 -14.02 -21.04 -7.55
C THR A 115 -14.36 -20.95 -6.06
N GLY A 116 -14.35 -19.74 -5.51
CA GLY A 116 -15.09 -19.45 -4.29
C GLY A 116 -16.59 -19.50 -4.60
N SER A 117 -17.40 -20.09 -3.73
CA SER A 117 -18.82 -20.41 -3.95
C SER A 117 -19.76 -19.22 -4.26
N ASN A 118 -19.26 -17.98 -4.40
CA ASN A 118 -20.03 -16.76 -4.66
C ASN A 118 -19.54 -15.89 -5.85
N GLY A 119 -18.75 -16.44 -6.77
CA GLY A 119 -18.61 -15.87 -8.13
C GLY A 119 -17.71 -14.64 -8.33
N VAL A 120 -17.11 -14.06 -7.29
CA VAL A 120 -16.06 -13.03 -7.44
C VAL A 120 -14.88 -13.36 -6.51
N VAL A 121 -13.71 -13.60 -7.10
CA VAL A 121 -12.46 -13.73 -6.35
C VAL A 121 -11.94 -12.33 -6.10
N THR A 122 -11.81 -11.92 -4.84
CA THR A 122 -11.21 -10.62 -4.50
C THR A 122 -9.71 -10.64 -4.82
N TRP A 123 -9.11 -9.48 -5.07
CA TRP A 123 -7.66 -9.38 -5.31
C TRP A 123 -6.87 -10.00 -4.14
N GLN A 124 -7.38 -9.92 -2.92
CA GLN A 124 -6.78 -10.48 -1.71
C GLN A 124 -6.66 -11.99 -1.80
N ALA A 125 -7.66 -12.68 -2.37
CA ALA A 125 -7.63 -14.12 -2.60
C ALA A 125 -6.81 -14.49 -3.85
N ALA A 126 -6.91 -13.70 -4.93
CA ALA A 126 -6.16 -13.94 -6.17
C ALA A 126 -4.64 -13.80 -6.00
N PHE A 127 -4.21 -12.83 -5.19
CA PHE A 127 -2.80 -12.53 -4.93
C PHE A 127 -2.32 -13.05 -3.57
N ALA A 128 -3.15 -13.81 -2.84
CA ALA A 128 -2.80 -14.36 -1.54
C ALA A 128 -1.44 -15.08 -1.58
N ASP A 129 -1.20 -15.93 -2.58
CA ASP A 129 0.06 -16.69 -2.68
C ASP A 129 1.29 -15.80 -2.91
N LYS A 130 1.14 -14.76 -3.74
CA LYS A 130 2.20 -13.77 -3.99
C LYS A 130 2.48 -12.88 -2.78
N LEU A 131 1.47 -12.60 -1.95
CA LEU A 131 1.56 -11.76 -0.76
C LEU A 131 2.03 -12.53 0.49
N ARG A 132 1.82 -13.85 0.54
CA ARG A 132 2.27 -14.74 1.63
C ARG A 132 3.71 -14.54 2.09
N PRO A 133 4.74 -14.46 1.23
CA PRO A 133 6.12 -14.26 1.68
C PRO A 133 6.37 -12.90 2.34
N TYR A 134 5.51 -11.92 2.07
CA TYR A 134 5.62 -10.57 2.61
C TYR A 134 4.76 -10.35 3.85
N ARG A 135 3.85 -11.28 4.16
CA ARG A 135 3.06 -11.24 5.37
C ARG A 135 3.99 -11.27 6.57
N HIS A 136 3.80 -10.33 7.49
CA HIS A 136 4.49 -10.36 8.76
C HIS A 136 3.89 -11.52 9.58
N MET A 137 4.43 -12.72 9.35
CA MET A 137 4.18 -13.88 10.21
C MET A 137 4.82 -13.54 11.55
N TYR A 138 4.01 -13.25 12.57
CA TYR A 138 4.55 -12.84 13.86
C TYR A 138 5.49 -13.89 14.45
N THR A 139 6.64 -13.38 14.91
CA THR A 139 7.51 -13.83 16.00
C THR A 139 8.10 -15.23 15.86
N GLU A 140 9.38 -15.27 15.46
CA GLU A 140 10.29 -16.26 16.03
C GLU A 140 10.18 -16.19 17.57
N VAL A 141 9.59 -17.22 18.15
CA VAL A 141 9.74 -17.65 19.55
C VAL A 141 9.30 -16.64 20.63
N GLY A 142 8.16 -16.92 21.26
CA GLY A 142 7.88 -16.54 22.65
C GLY A 142 7.91 -17.80 23.51
#